data_AF-A0A2V9XNE7-F1
#
_entry.id   AF-A0A2V9XNE7-F1
#
_cell.length_a   1.000
_cell.length_b   1.000
_cell.length_c   1.000
_cell.angle_alpha   90.00
_cell.angle_beta   90.00
_cell.angle_gamma   90.00
#
_symmetry.space_group_name_H-M   'P 1'
#
loop_
_entity.id
_entity.type
_entity.pdbx_description
1 polymer ?
#
loop_
_entity_poly.entity_id
_entity_poly.type
_entity_poly.pdbx_seq_one_letter_code
_entity_poly.pdbx_strand_id
1 'polypeptide(L)'
;ALPETWLVHLIRMTDDDPEMILVRLAKEEEGVGVSAGAHFAGVKSAMLMQNHGFLASINGIVSFAHLYKIPLLMLISYRGSFGERDPWQTQGGNVTEPVLRALRIPYSFLDAPETAKKRIRQAQTLAESSMQPVALLLTRDLMWEE
;
A
#
# COMPACT_ATOMS: atom_id res chain seq x y z
N ALA A 1 -5.79 -5.95 -5.19
CA ALA A 1 -4.34 -6.20 -5.34
C ALA A 1 -4.04 -6.60 -6.78
N LEU A 2 -2.91 -6.16 -7.33
CA LEU A 2 -2.32 -6.74 -8.54
C LEU A 2 -1.22 -7.73 -8.14
N PRO A 3 -1.13 -8.90 -8.81
CA PRO A 3 -0.12 -9.91 -8.48
C PRO A 3 1.29 -9.40 -8.82
N GLU A 4 2.14 -9.34 -7.80
CA GLU A 4 3.56 -8.99 -7.88
C GLU A 4 4.35 -10.00 -7.06
N THR A 5 5.60 -10.29 -7.45
CA THR A 5 6.40 -11.39 -6.92
C THR A 5 6.53 -11.38 -5.39
N TRP A 6 6.68 -10.21 -4.74
CA TRP A 6 6.74 -10.14 -3.28
C TRP A 6 5.34 -10.26 -2.67
N LEU A 7 4.32 -9.71 -3.33
CA LEU A 7 2.94 -9.73 -2.83
C LEU A 7 2.23 -11.08 -2.98
N VAL A 8 2.74 -12.03 -3.78
CA VAL A 8 2.09 -13.34 -4.00
C VAL A 8 1.77 -14.05 -2.69
N HIS A 9 2.68 -14.03 -1.72
CA HIS A 9 2.47 -14.67 -0.42
C HIS A 9 1.34 -14.02 0.37
N LEU A 10 1.30 -12.69 0.44
CA LEU A 10 0.21 -11.95 1.09
C LEU A 10 -1.13 -12.15 0.39
N ILE A 11 -1.13 -12.20 -0.95
CA ILE A 11 -2.32 -12.46 -1.76
C ILE A 11 -2.88 -13.85 -1.45
N ARG A 12 -2.03 -14.88 -1.36
CA ARG A 12 -2.44 -16.24 -0.99
C ARG A 12 -3.00 -16.29 0.42
N MET A 13 -2.30 -15.70 1.39
CA MET A 13 -2.79 -15.62 2.76
C MET A 13 -4.16 -14.92 2.86
N THR A 14 -4.41 -13.93 2.02
CA THR A 14 -5.71 -13.23 1.96
C THR A 14 -6.79 -14.08 1.29
N ASP A 15 -6.43 -14.92 0.31
CA ASP A 15 -7.35 -15.84 -0.37
C ASP A 15 -7.78 -17.00 0.58
N ASP A 16 -6.87 -17.42 1.46
CA ASP A 16 -7.09 -18.51 2.43
C ASP A 16 -7.81 -18.05 3.72
N ASP A 17 -7.91 -16.74 3.97
CA ASP A 17 -8.56 -16.16 5.16
C ASP A 17 -10.05 -15.89 4.90
N PRO A 18 -10.99 -16.63 5.54
CA PRO A 18 -12.42 -16.47 5.31
C PRO A 18 -12.99 -15.14 5.84
N GLU A 19 -12.25 -14.41 6.68
CA GLU A 19 -12.65 -13.10 7.18
C GLU A 19 -12.25 -11.96 6.22
N MET A 20 -11.49 -12.27 5.17
CA MET A 20 -10.97 -11.30 4.21
C MET A 20 -11.60 -11.49 2.82
N ILE A 21 -11.77 -10.38 2.11
CA ILE A 21 -12.24 -10.39 0.72
C ILE A 21 -11.12 -9.83 -0.16
N LEU A 22 -10.49 -10.70 -0.95
CA LEU A 22 -9.49 -10.29 -1.93
C LEU A 22 -10.16 -9.78 -3.21
N VAL A 23 -10.09 -8.47 -3.44
CA VAL A 23 -10.48 -7.87 -4.73
C VAL A 23 -9.26 -7.75 -5.64
N ARG A 24 -9.25 -8.50 -6.75
CA ARG A 24 -8.23 -8.39 -7.81
C ARG A 24 -8.56 -7.22 -8.72
N LEU A 25 -7.54 -6.45 -9.12
CA LEU A 25 -7.71 -5.23 -9.91
C LEU A 25 -7.03 -5.41 -11.27
N ALA A 26 -7.56 -4.75 -12.32
CA ALA A 26 -6.89 -4.73 -13.62
C ALA A 26 -5.78 -3.66 -13.65
N LYS A 27 -5.98 -2.56 -12.91
CA LYS A 27 -4.98 -1.51 -12.68
C LYS A 27 -4.99 -1.04 -11.23
N GLU A 28 -3.84 -0.62 -10.70
CA GLU A 28 -3.74 -0.15 -9.31
C GLU A 28 -4.63 1.08 -9.04
N GLU A 29 -4.80 1.95 -10.04
CA GLU A 29 -5.63 3.15 -9.94
C GLU A 29 -7.10 2.83 -9.61
N GLU A 30 -7.62 1.71 -10.10
CA GLU A 30 -9.00 1.26 -9.83
C GLU A 30 -9.20 0.93 -8.35
N GLY A 31 -8.14 0.49 -7.69
CA GLY A 31 -8.18 0.13 -6.27
C GLY A 31 -8.50 1.33 -5.37
N VAL A 32 -8.20 2.55 -5.81
CA VAL A 32 -8.58 3.77 -5.08
C VAL A 32 -10.11 3.91 -5.06
N GLY A 33 -10.76 3.68 -6.21
CA GLY A 33 -12.22 3.70 -6.32
C GLY A 33 -12.88 2.58 -5.52
N VAL A 34 -12.35 1.36 -5.61
CA VAL A 34 -12.84 0.21 -4.83
C VAL A 34 -12.72 0.47 -3.32
N SER A 35 -11.58 0.99 -2.87
CA SER A 35 -11.35 1.29 -1.45
C SER A 35 -12.26 2.41 -0.94
N ALA A 36 -12.55 3.40 -1.77
CA ALA A 36 -13.54 4.43 -1.45
C ALA A 36 -14.96 3.88 -1.36
N GLY A 37 -15.34 2.98 -2.28
CA GLY A 37 -16.63 2.28 -2.20
C GLY A 37 -16.76 1.47 -0.91
N ALA A 38 -15.70 0.74 -0.53
CA ALA A 38 -15.64 0.03 0.74
C ALA A 38 -15.80 0.99 1.94
N HIS A 39 -15.10 2.12 1.92
CA HIS A 39 -15.22 3.14 2.96
C HIS A 39 -16.67 3.66 3.09
N PHE A 40 -17.33 4.00 1.99
CA PHE A 40 -18.73 4.45 2.01
C PHE A 40 -19.71 3.37 2.46
N ALA A 41 -19.38 2.11 2.24
CA ALA A 41 -20.14 0.97 2.76
C ALA A 41 -19.85 0.69 4.25
N GLY A 42 -18.98 1.46 4.90
CA GLY A 42 -18.62 1.29 6.31
C GLY A 42 -17.64 0.15 6.58
N VAL A 43 -17.00 -0.39 5.54
CA VAL A 43 -16.00 -1.46 5.65
C VAL A 43 -14.59 -0.92 5.45
N LYS A 44 -13.65 -1.48 6.22
CA LYS A 44 -12.24 -1.14 6.12
C LYS A 44 -11.63 -1.82 4.90
N SER A 45 -10.70 -1.13 4.25
CA SER A 45 -9.97 -1.66 3.11
C SER A 45 -8.49 -1.30 3.20
N ALA A 46 -7.66 -2.13 2.59
CA ALA A 46 -6.23 -1.91 2.43
C ALA A 46 -5.84 -2.22 0.98
N MET A 47 -5.06 -1.34 0.36
CA MET A 47 -4.53 -1.55 -0.97
C MET A 47 -3.15 -2.18 -0.89
N LEU A 48 -2.99 -3.37 -1.47
CA LEU A 48 -1.69 -3.99 -1.72
C LEU A 48 -1.21 -3.59 -3.13
N MET A 49 -0.07 -2.91 -3.22
CA MET A 49 0.52 -2.45 -4.49
C MET A 49 2.05 -2.41 -4.43
N GLN A 50 2.71 -2.24 -5.58
CA GLN A 50 4.15 -1.98 -5.65
C GLN A 50 4.41 -0.47 -5.81
N ASN A 51 5.66 -0.02 -5.63
CA ASN A 51 6.09 1.37 -5.85
C ASN A 51 5.62 1.95 -7.19
N HIS A 52 5.81 1.21 -8.29
CA HIS A 52 5.39 1.66 -9.61
C HIS A 52 3.88 1.79 -9.72
N GLY A 53 3.13 0.87 -9.11
CA GLY A 53 1.68 0.96 -9.00
C GLY A 53 1.24 2.20 -8.20
N PHE A 54 1.94 2.53 -7.13
CA PHE A 54 1.73 3.79 -6.40
C PHE A 54 1.96 5.01 -7.30
N LEU A 55 3.07 5.05 -8.04
CA LEU A 55 3.40 6.15 -8.95
C LEU A 55 2.35 6.29 -10.07
N ALA A 56 1.87 5.18 -10.63
CA ALA A 56 0.79 5.17 -11.62
C ALA A 56 -0.54 5.66 -11.02
N SER A 57 -0.78 5.40 -9.73
CA SER A 57 -2.03 5.71 -9.04
C SER A 57 -2.09 7.12 -8.44
N ILE A 58 -1.03 7.94 -8.56
CA ILE A 58 -0.95 9.27 -7.95
C ILE A 58 -2.16 10.13 -8.30
N ASN A 59 -2.58 10.12 -9.57
CA ASN A 59 -3.71 10.94 -9.99
C ASN A 59 -4.99 10.55 -9.24
N GLY A 60 -5.29 9.25 -9.12
CA GLY A 60 -6.44 8.76 -8.33
C GLY A 60 -6.31 9.11 -6.86
N ILE A 61 -5.13 8.95 -6.27
CA ILE A 61 -4.90 9.27 -4.85
C ILE A 61 -5.13 10.77 -4.59
N VAL A 62 -4.59 11.65 -5.43
CA VAL A 62 -4.68 13.10 -5.22
C VAL A 62 -6.05 13.66 -5.60
N SER A 63 -6.52 13.35 -6.81
CA SER A 63 -7.77 13.92 -7.33
C SER A 63 -9.02 13.32 -6.71
N PHE A 64 -8.91 12.15 -6.07
CA PHE A 64 -10.04 11.47 -5.45
C PHE A 64 -9.85 11.27 -3.95
N ALA A 65 -8.89 10.47 -3.51
CA ALA A 65 -8.77 10.14 -2.08
C ALA A 65 -8.46 11.38 -1.21
N HIS A 66 -7.51 12.21 -1.62
CA HIS A 66 -7.19 13.47 -0.93
C HIS A 66 -8.31 14.49 -1.01
N LEU A 67 -8.89 14.66 -2.21
CA LEU A 67 -9.94 15.65 -2.46
C LEU A 67 -11.20 15.37 -1.64
N TYR A 68 -11.67 14.12 -1.68
CA TYR A 68 -12.91 13.70 -1.01
C TYR A 68 -12.70 13.14 0.39
N LYS A 69 -11.48 13.26 0.94
CA LYS A 69 -11.16 12.85 2.30
C LYS A 69 -11.43 11.36 2.54
N ILE A 70 -11.02 10.52 1.60
CA ILE A 70 -11.16 9.06 1.73
C ILE A 70 -9.98 8.51 2.55
N PRO A 71 -10.24 7.79 3.66
CA PRO A 71 -9.19 7.11 4.39
C PRO A 71 -8.69 5.93 3.57
N LEU A 72 -7.41 5.95 3.21
CA LEU A 72 -6.82 4.95 2.32
C LEU A 72 -5.55 4.38 2.94
N LEU A 73 -5.59 3.11 3.38
CA LEU A 73 -4.38 2.42 3.81
C LEU A 73 -3.70 1.77 2.60
N MET A 74 -2.48 2.19 2.30
CA MET A 74 -1.66 1.64 1.22
C MET A 74 -0.51 0.82 1.79
N LEU A 75 -0.47 -0.46 1.44
CA LEU A 75 0.63 -1.37 1.69
C LEU A 75 1.45 -1.48 0.41
N ILE A 76 2.58 -0.79 0.38
CA ILE A 76 3.43 -0.63 -0.80
C ILE A 76 4.66 -1.52 -0.67
N SER A 77 4.82 -2.50 -1.56
CA SER A 77 6.05 -3.30 -1.70
C SER A 77 7.21 -2.38 -2.12
N TYR A 78 8.08 -2.06 -1.16
CA TYR A 78 9.17 -1.10 -1.29
C TYR A 78 10.44 -1.75 -1.84
N ARG A 79 10.73 -1.43 -3.10
CA ARG A 79 11.76 -2.01 -3.97
C ARG A 79 12.66 -0.90 -4.49
N GLY A 80 13.88 -1.25 -4.91
CA GLY A 80 14.86 -0.24 -5.32
C GLY A 80 15.64 0.40 -4.17
N SER A 81 15.58 -0.18 -2.97
CA SER A 81 16.38 0.21 -1.80
C SER A 81 17.69 -0.58 -1.72
N PHE A 82 18.48 -0.37 -0.67
CA PHE A 82 19.74 -1.09 -0.44
C PHE A 82 19.54 -2.60 -0.54
N GLY A 83 20.40 -3.27 -1.31
CA GLY A 83 20.31 -4.71 -1.58
C GLY A 83 19.40 -5.12 -2.73
N GLU A 84 18.71 -4.17 -3.40
CA GLU A 84 17.98 -4.46 -4.64
C GLU A 84 18.92 -4.99 -5.73
N ARG A 85 18.53 -6.10 -6.37
CA ARG A 85 19.29 -6.74 -7.44
C ARG A 85 18.74 -6.40 -8.82
N ASP A 86 17.47 -6.01 -8.89
CA ASP A 86 16.77 -5.75 -10.14
C ASP A 86 16.91 -4.27 -10.54
N PRO A 87 17.66 -3.94 -11.61
CA PRO A 87 17.97 -2.55 -11.96
C PRO A 87 16.72 -1.73 -12.32
N TRP A 88 15.69 -2.37 -12.90
CA TRP A 88 14.44 -1.71 -13.26
C TRP A 88 13.60 -1.26 -12.05
N GLN A 89 13.90 -1.75 -10.84
CA GLN A 89 13.19 -1.34 -9.61
C GLN A 89 13.80 -0.11 -8.94
N THR A 90 15.06 0.22 -9.26
CA THR A 90 15.84 1.27 -8.60
C THR A 90 15.22 2.66 -8.75
N GLN A 91 14.75 3.00 -9.95
CA GLN A 91 14.22 4.34 -10.22
C GLN A 91 12.90 4.58 -9.49
N GLY A 92 12.01 3.59 -9.44
CA GLY A 92 10.78 3.66 -8.66
C GLY A 92 11.06 3.84 -7.17
N GLY A 93 12.02 3.08 -6.61
CA GLY A 93 12.44 3.20 -5.21
C GLY A 93 12.94 4.60 -4.85
N ASN A 94 13.82 5.17 -5.69
CA ASN A 94 14.42 6.50 -5.49
C ASN A 94 13.38 7.62 -5.34
N VAL A 95 12.24 7.52 -6.04
CA VAL A 95 11.24 8.59 -6.07
C VAL A 95 10.05 8.34 -5.13
N THR A 96 9.85 7.12 -4.64
CA THR A 96 8.67 6.77 -3.83
C THR A 96 8.54 7.62 -2.58
N GLU A 97 9.58 7.68 -1.74
CA GLU A 97 9.55 8.50 -0.52
C GLU A 97 9.49 10.01 -0.81
N PRO A 98 10.30 10.57 -1.74
CA PRO A 98 10.14 11.97 -2.14
C PRO A 98 8.72 12.33 -2.59
N VAL A 99 8.06 11.47 -3.36
CA VAL A 99 6.69 11.68 -3.82
C VAL A 99 5.71 11.60 -2.65
N LEU A 100 5.80 10.60 -1.77
CA LEU A 100 4.97 10.52 -0.57
C LEU A 100 5.08 11.79 0.28
N ARG A 101 6.30 12.31 0.47
CA ARG A 101 6.54 13.58 1.16
C ARG A 101 5.92 14.77 0.43
N ALA A 102 6.08 14.87 -0.89
CA ALA A 102 5.50 15.94 -1.70
C ALA A 102 3.96 15.96 -1.64
N LEU A 103 3.35 14.77 -1.61
CA LEU A 103 1.89 14.61 -1.47
C LEU A 103 1.40 14.72 -0.02
N ARG A 104 2.30 14.92 0.94
CA ARG A 104 2.02 14.96 2.39
C ARG A 104 1.30 13.70 2.90
N ILE A 105 1.61 12.56 2.30
CA ILE A 105 1.08 11.27 2.72
C ILE A 105 2.00 10.75 3.83
N PRO A 106 1.52 10.59 5.08
CA PRO A 106 2.31 10.01 6.14
C PRO A 106 2.67 8.56 5.78
N TYR A 107 3.92 8.19 6.01
CA TYR A 107 4.40 6.84 5.75
C TYR A 107 5.33 6.32 6.84
N SER A 108 5.41 5.00 6.94
CA SER A 108 6.36 4.30 7.81
C SER A 108 6.85 3.02 7.14
N PHE A 109 8.03 2.55 7.52
CA PHE A 109 8.55 1.27 7.07
C PHE A 109 7.93 0.13 7.89
N LEU A 110 7.71 -0.98 7.20
CA LEU A 110 7.32 -2.27 7.75
C LEU A 110 8.45 -3.24 7.43
N ASP A 111 9.29 -3.50 8.42
CA ASP A 111 10.60 -4.15 8.29
C ASP A 111 10.76 -5.41 9.14
N ALA A 112 9.89 -5.60 10.13
CA ALA A 112 9.96 -6.73 11.05
C ALA A 112 8.56 -7.33 11.32
N PRO A 113 8.36 -8.66 11.19
CA PRO A 113 7.07 -9.32 11.42
C PRO A 113 6.46 -9.03 12.80
N GLU A 114 7.29 -8.92 13.83
CA GLU A 114 6.89 -8.71 15.23
C GLU A 114 6.22 -7.34 15.41
N THR A 115 6.64 -6.35 14.62
CA THR A 115 6.07 -4.99 14.67
C THR A 115 4.94 -4.79 13.67
N ALA A 116 4.77 -5.72 12.73
CA ALA A 116 3.87 -5.57 11.59
C ALA A 116 2.42 -5.31 12.01
N LYS A 117 1.87 -6.16 12.89
CA LYS A 117 0.50 -6.04 13.40
C LYS A 117 0.24 -4.70 14.07
N LYS A 118 1.19 -4.21 14.87
CA LYS A 118 1.08 -2.94 15.59
C LYS A 118 1.08 -1.77 14.61
N ARG A 119 2.03 -1.75 13.67
CA ARG A 119 2.19 -0.66 12.68
C ARG A 119 1.00 -0.59 11.73
N ILE A 120 0.49 -1.72 11.24
CA ILE A 120 -0.72 -1.78 10.40
C ILE A 120 -1.91 -1.17 11.15
N ARG A 121 -2.14 -1.55 12.41
CA ARG A 121 -3.23 -0.99 13.21
C ARG A 121 -3.08 0.52 13.39
N GLN A 122 -1.87 0.99 13.72
CA GLN A 122 -1.60 2.43 13.89
C GLN A 122 -1.82 3.21 12.58
N ALA A 123 -1.37 2.68 11.45
CA ALA A 123 -1.57 3.29 10.15
C ALA A 123 -3.06 3.34 9.76
N GLN A 124 -3.80 2.26 9.97
CA GLN A 124 -5.25 2.23 9.75
C GLN A 124 -5.97 3.27 10.62
N THR A 125 -5.65 3.34 11.90
CA THR A 125 -6.21 4.33 12.83
C THR A 125 -5.90 5.76 12.37
N LEU A 126 -4.67 6.03 11.94
CA LEU A 126 -4.30 7.34 11.42
C LEU A 126 -5.10 7.68 10.15
N ALA A 127 -5.22 6.74 9.20
CA ALA A 127 -5.97 6.95 7.96
C ALA A 127 -7.43 7.33 8.25
N GLU A 128 -8.09 6.57 9.12
CA GLU A 128 -9.47 6.80 9.55
C GLU A 128 -9.64 8.13 10.30
N SER A 129 -8.76 8.42 11.26
CA SER A 129 -8.85 9.64 12.09
C SER A 129 -8.57 10.93 11.32
N SER A 130 -7.67 10.88 10.34
CA SER A 130 -7.27 12.04 9.54
C SER A 130 -8.09 12.17 8.27
N MET A 131 -8.83 11.14 7.88
CA MET A 131 -9.55 11.05 6.61
C MET A 131 -8.60 11.34 5.42
N GLN A 132 -7.42 10.73 5.48
CA GLN A 132 -6.36 10.88 4.48
C GLN A 132 -5.74 9.51 4.13
N PRO A 133 -5.11 9.39 2.96
CA PRO A 133 -4.21 8.30 2.63
C PRO A 133 -3.03 8.19 3.62
N VAL A 134 -2.65 6.96 3.94
CA VAL A 134 -1.48 6.60 4.75
C VAL A 134 -0.77 5.44 4.07
N ALA A 135 0.57 5.46 4.03
CA ALA A 135 1.37 4.42 3.42
C ALA A 135 2.18 3.61 4.44
N LEU A 136 2.27 2.30 4.24
CA LEU A 136 3.30 1.45 4.84
C LEU A 136 4.17 0.89 3.73
N LEU A 137 5.48 1.09 3.87
CA LEU A 137 6.49 0.62 2.93
C LEU A 137 7.01 -0.73 3.41
N LEU A 138 6.60 -1.81 2.75
CA LEU A 138 7.01 -3.18 3.07
C LEU A 138 8.40 -3.39 2.52
N THR A 139 9.39 -3.52 3.41
CA THR A 139 10.78 -3.71 3.01
C THR A 139 11.05 -5.18 2.66
N ARG A 140 12.19 -5.41 2.01
CA ARG A 140 12.65 -6.76 1.70
C ARG A 140 12.78 -7.64 2.94
N ASP A 141 13.30 -7.09 4.04
CA ASP A 141 13.58 -7.83 5.28
C ASP A 141 12.30 -8.41 5.91
N LEU A 142 11.16 -7.76 5.70
CA LEU A 142 9.86 -8.28 6.12
C LEU A 142 9.37 -9.41 5.19
N MET A 143 9.63 -9.27 3.89
CA MET A 143 9.01 -10.08 2.84
C MET A 143 9.81 -11.34 2.50
N TRP A 144 11.07 -11.44 2.94
CA TRP A 144 11.98 -12.53 2.62
C TRP A 144 12.67 -13.04 3.88
N GLU A 145 12.44 -14.30 4.25
CA GLU A 145 13.33 -15.04 5.15
C GLU A 145 14.51 -15.56 4.32
N GLU A 146 15.75 -15.28 4.72
CA GLU A 146 16.95 -15.83 4.06
C GLU A 146 16.97 -17.37 4.07
#